data_AF-A0A955NKB3-F1
#
_entry.id   AF-A0A955NKB3-F1
#
_cell.length_a   1.000
_cell.length_b   1.000
_cell.length_c   1.000
_cell.angle_alpha   90.00
_cell.angle_beta   90.00
_cell.angle_gamma   90.00
#
_symmetry.space_group_name_H-M   'P 1'
#
loop_
_entity.id
_entity.type
_entity.pdbx_description
1 polymer ?
#
loop_
_entity_poly.entity_id
_entity_poly.type
_entity_poly.pdbx_seq_one_letter_code
_entity_poly.pdbx_strand_id
1 'polypeptide(L)'
;LSWRKFGAMLVYQGLVYLTIRTWLMHVFQDLPGGWVEHHFWRNVSLMQTHTHLFYALFGIWFVLATTMPYRWNRKPQFLRDAFWIGFILLPLDLFCGYLDELRTNYEVYPVALLLVVFTLGEKIGWMTAKDRRSVEEESQTDHSSMPSQVLE
;
A
#
# COMPACT_ATOMS: atom_id res chain seq x y z
N LEU A 1 -17.59 8.16 -7.51
CA LEU A 1 -18.48 8.08 -6.31
C LEU A 1 -18.66 9.49 -5.77
N SER A 2 -19.88 9.99 -5.50
CA SER A 2 -20.03 11.35 -4.98
C SER A 2 -19.51 11.44 -3.54
N TRP A 3 -18.90 12.56 -3.17
CA TRP A 3 -18.28 12.76 -1.84
C TRP A 3 -19.25 12.46 -0.68
N ARG A 4 -20.53 12.77 -0.86
CA ARG A 4 -21.59 12.47 0.12
C ARG A 4 -21.81 10.96 0.32
N LYS A 5 -21.76 10.17 -0.75
CA LYS A 5 -21.88 8.71 -0.68
C LYS A 5 -20.65 8.08 -0.02
N PHE A 6 -19.47 8.60 -0.34
CA PHE A 6 -18.22 8.16 0.29
C PHE A 6 -18.22 8.44 1.80
N GLY A 7 -18.60 9.66 2.21
CA GLY A 7 -18.73 10.02 3.62
C GLY A 7 -19.76 9.15 4.36
N ALA A 8 -20.91 8.86 3.74
CA ALA A 8 -21.91 7.97 4.34
C ALA A 8 -21.39 6.53 4.52
N MET A 9 -20.61 6.01 3.56
CA MET A 9 -19.98 4.69 3.68
C MET A 9 -18.94 4.67 4.81
N LEU A 10 -18.13 5.72 4.94
CA LEU A 10 -17.17 5.84 6.05
C LEU A 10 -17.86 5.88 7.41
N VAL A 11 -18.94 6.64 7.54
CA VAL A 11 -19.74 6.68 8.78
C VAL A 11 -20.32 5.31 9.09
N TYR A 12 -20.88 4.62 8.08
CA TYR A 12 -21.42 3.27 8.26
C TYR A 12 -20.33 2.28 8.72
N GLN A 13 -19.16 2.31 8.09
CA GLN A 13 -18.03 1.47 8.47
C GLN A 13 -17.55 1.78 9.90
N GLY A 14 -17.52 3.07 10.28
CA GLY A 14 -17.22 3.49 11.65
C GLY A 14 -18.24 2.98 12.66
N LEU A 15 -19.53 3.05 12.35
CA LEU A 15 -20.60 2.52 13.21
C LEU A 15 -20.48 1.00 13.38
N VAL A 16 -20.31 0.25 12.28
CA VAL A 16 -20.12 -1.21 12.31
C VAL A 16 -18.89 -1.57 13.15
N TYR A 17 -17.78 -0.87 12.95
CA TYR A 17 -16.55 -1.06 13.73
C TYR A 17 -16.79 -0.83 15.22
N LEU A 18 -17.42 0.28 15.59
CA LEU A 18 -17.72 0.60 16.99
C LEU A 18 -18.64 -0.45 17.61
N THR A 19 -19.70 -0.85 16.91
CA THR A 19 -20.61 -1.90 17.41
C THR A 19 -19.88 -3.21 17.66
N ILE A 20 -19.08 -3.68 16.70
CA ILE A 20 -18.31 -4.93 16.87
C ILE A 20 -17.30 -4.78 18.01
N ARG A 21 -16.57 -3.66 18.07
CA ARG A 21 -15.55 -3.42 19.10
C ARG A 21 -16.14 -3.33 20.49
N THR A 22 -17.21 -2.56 20.68
CA THR A 22 -17.88 -2.43 21.98
C THR A 22 -18.50 -3.76 22.41
N TRP A 23 -19.09 -4.52 21.48
CA TRP A 23 -19.61 -5.84 21.78
C TRP A 23 -18.50 -6.81 22.22
N LEU A 24 -17.39 -6.88 21.48
CA LEU A 24 -16.23 -7.70 21.85
C LEU A 24 -15.67 -7.29 23.22
N MET A 25 -15.53 -5.99 23.48
CA MET A 25 -15.07 -5.49 24.78
C MET A 25 -16.01 -5.90 25.91
N HIS A 26 -17.31 -5.89 25.69
CA HIS A 26 -18.28 -6.31 26.69
C HIS A 26 -18.22 -7.82 26.95
N VAL A 27 -18.16 -8.63 25.89
CA VAL A 27 -18.08 -10.10 25.98
C VAL A 27 -16.76 -10.55 26.63
N PHE A 28 -15.66 -9.85 26.36
CA PHE A 28 -14.33 -10.22 26.83
C PHE A 28 -13.79 -9.28 27.93
N GLN A 29 -14.68 -8.61 28.67
CA GLN A 29 -14.29 -7.67 29.74
C GLN A 29 -13.46 -8.32 30.86
N ASP A 30 -13.60 -9.62 31.06
CA ASP A 30 -12.89 -10.40 32.08
C ASP A 30 -11.53 -10.95 31.59
N LEU A 31 -11.19 -10.77 30.31
CA LEU A 31 -9.86 -11.09 29.80
C LEU A 31 -8.92 -9.91 30.03
N PRO A 32 -7.65 -10.16 30.40
CA PRO A 32 -6.67 -9.11 30.67
C PRO A 32 -6.28 -8.24 29.46
N GLY A 33 -6.91 -8.41 28.29
CA GLY A 33 -6.77 -7.57 27.10
C GLY A 33 -7.43 -6.19 27.30
N GLY A 34 -6.70 -5.26 27.91
CA GLY A 34 -7.16 -3.90 28.18
C GLY A 34 -7.56 -3.09 26.93
N TRP A 35 -8.11 -1.89 27.15
CA TRP A 35 -8.63 -0.99 26.09
C TRP A 35 -7.66 -0.71 24.93
N VAL A 36 -6.36 -0.70 25.24
CA VAL A 36 -5.22 -0.70 24.32
C VAL A 36 -4.05 -1.32 25.10
N GLU A 37 -3.70 -2.58 24.86
CA GLU A 37 -2.42 -3.08 25.36
C GLU A 37 -1.31 -2.39 24.56
N HIS A 38 -0.50 -1.59 25.26
CA HIS A 38 0.64 -0.94 24.64
C HIS A 38 1.76 -1.96 24.42
N HIS A 39 1.88 -2.42 23.18
CA HIS A 39 2.91 -3.40 22.79
C HIS A 39 4.26 -2.76 22.46
N PHE A 40 4.38 -1.43 22.57
CA PHE A 40 5.61 -0.70 22.24
C PHE A 40 6.85 -1.31 22.91
N TRP A 41 6.83 -1.52 24.23
CA TRP A 41 7.99 -2.08 24.95
C TRP A 41 8.30 -3.52 24.58
N ARG A 42 7.26 -4.33 24.31
CA ARG A 42 7.43 -5.68 23.78
C ARG A 42 8.09 -5.64 22.40
N ASN A 43 7.61 -4.78 21.50
CA ASN A 43 8.16 -4.59 20.16
C ASN A 43 9.63 -4.17 20.23
N VAL A 44 9.98 -3.23 21.11
CA VAL A 44 11.38 -2.83 21.37
C VAL A 44 12.21 -4.01 21.90
N SER A 45 11.69 -4.77 22.86
CA SER A 45 12.37 -5.95 23.40
C SER A 45 12.60 -7.01 22.33
N LEU A 46 11.62 -7.27 21.46
CA LEU A 46 11.75 -8.18 20.32
C LEU A 46 12.88 -7.75 19.37
N MET A 47 13.01 -6.44 19.10
CA MET A 47 14.10 -5.90 18.29
C MET A 47 15.48 -6.15 18.93
N GLN A 48 15.57 -6.11 20.26
CA GLN A 48 16.82 -6.38 20.98
C GLN A 48 17.16 -7.87 21.01
N THR A 49 16.17 -8.74 21.27
CA THR A 49 16.38 -10.20 21.38
C THR A 49 16.67 -10.84 20.02
N HIS A 50 16.03 -10.38 18.94
CA HIS A 50 16.19 -10.94 17.59
C HIS A 50 16.97 -9.99 16.67
N THR A 51 18.17 -9.61 17.09
CA THR A 51 18.96 -8.56 16.41
C THR A 51 19.22 -8.86 14.93
N HIS A 52 19.39 -10.14 14.55
CA HIS A 52 19.60 -10.54 13.16
C HIS A 52 18.35 -10.31 12.28
N LEU A 53 17.14 -10.63 12.79
CA LEU A 53 15.89 -10.32 12.11
C LEU A 53 15.68 -8.82 12.02
N PHE A 54 16.02 -8.08 13.08
CA PHE A 54 15.97 -6.62 13.07
C PHE A 54 16.84 -6.03 11.96
N TYR A 55 18.10 -6.44 11.82
CA TYR A 55 18.97 -5.95 10.75
C TYR A 55 18.48 -6.33 9.35
N ALA A 56 17.93 -7.54 9.19
CA ALA A 56 17.36 -7.98 7.92
C ALA A 56 16.14 -7.12 7.53
N LEU A 57 15.20 -6.92 8.46
CA LEU A 57 14.02 -6.07 8.25
C LEU A 57 14.43 -4.62 8.02
N PHE A 58 15.37 -4.10 8.80
CA PHE A 58 15.93 -2.76 8.62
C PHE A 58 16.55 -2.61 7.23
N GLY A 59 17.32 -3.60 6.77
CA GLY A 59 17.88 -3.62 5.42
C GLY A 59 16.82 -3.58 4.33
N ILE A 60 15.75 -4.37 4.46
CA ILE A 60 14.61 -4.34 3.53
C ILE A 60 13.96 -2.96 3.54
N TRP A 61 13.60 -2.42 4.72
CA TRP A 61 13.00 -1.10 4.84
C TRP A 61 13.91 0.01 4.31
N PHE A 62 15.21 -0.10 4.51
CA PHE A 62 16.19 0.85 3.98
C PHE A 62 16.25 0.81 2.45
N VAL A 63 16.25 -0.39 1.85
CA VAL A 63 16.18 -0.53 0.39
C VAL A 63 14.85 0.02 -0.14
N LEU A 64 13.73 -0.26 0.51
CA LEU A 64 12.43 0.30 0.12
C LEU A 64 12.45 1.83 0.23
N ALA A 65 12.91 2.38 1.36
CA ALA A 65 12.96 3.82 1.60
C ALA A 65 13.87 4.57 0.62
N THR A 66 14.92 3.94 0.10
CA THR A 66 15.81 4.54 -0.90
C THR A 66 15.33 4.35 -2.33
N THR A 67 14.68 3.22 -2.66
CA THR A 67 14.23 2.89 -4.02
C THR A 67 12.83 3.40 -4.36
N MET A 68 11.94 3.54 -3.38
CA MET A 68 10.57 4.01 -3.56
C MET A 68 10.47 5.48 -3.98
N PRO A 69 11.14 6.46 -3.32
CA PRO A 69 10.99 7.87 -3.69
C PRO A 69 11.60 8.20 -5.06
N TYR A 70 12.41 7.30 -5.63
CA TYR A 70 12.97 7.46 -6.96
C TYR A 70 11.87 7.66 -8.00
N ARG A 71 11.87 8.83 -8.64
CA ARG A 71 10.90 9.25 -9.65
C ARG A 71 9.44 9.03 -9.22
N TRP A 72 9.12 9.36 -7.97
CA TRP A 72 7.77 9.19 -7.40
C TRP A 72 6.65 9.69 -8.33
N ASN A 73 6.84 10.82 -9.01
CA ASN A 73 5.84 11.39 -9.92
C ASN A 73 5.52 10.56 -11.17
N ARG A 74 6.39 9.62 -11.56
CA ARG A 74 6.16 8.71 -12.71
C ARG A 74 5.43 7.43 -12.34
N LYS A 75 5.28 7.15 -11.04
CA LYS A 75 4.63 5.93 -10.57
C LYS A 75 3.11 6.03 -10.71
N PRO A 76 2.39 4.93 -10.98
CA PRO A 76 0.93 4.92 -11.06
C PRO A 76 0.31 5.56 -9.81
N GLN A 77 -0.64 6.48 -10.01
CA GLN A 77 -1.29 7.19 -8.91
C GLN A 77 -1.92 6.22 -7.90
N PHE A 78 -2.57 5.17 -8.38
CA PHE A 78 -3.14 4.11 -7.54
C PHE A 78 -2.14 3.51 -6.54
N LEU A 79 -0.90 3.21 -6.97
CA LEU A 79 0.12 2.62 -6.08
C LEU A 79 0.63 3.64 -5.05
N ARG A 80 0.73 4.91 -5.44
CA ARG A 80 1.13 5.98 -4.53
C ARG A 80 0.10 6.19 -3.44
N ASP A 81 -1.18 6.21 -3.82
CA ASP A 81 -2.29 6.41 -2.90
C ASP A 81 -2.44 5.20 -1.97
N ALA A 82 -2.29 3.97 -2.48
CA ALA A 82 -2.30 2.76 -1.66
C ALA A 82 -1.12 2.69 -0.67
N PHE A 83 0.05 3.20 -1.04
CA PHE A 83 1.22 3.18 -0.16
C PHE A 83 1.04 4.02 1.10
N TRP A 84 0.23 5.09 1.03
CA TRP A 84 -0.08 5.92 2.21
C TRP A 84 -0.78 5.15 3.34
N ILE A 85 -1.49 4.06 3.02
CA ILE A 85 -2.10 3.19 4.04
C ILE A 85 -1.01 2.62 4.95
N GLY A 86 0.13 2.20 4.38
CA GLY A 86 1.25 1.68 5.16
C GLY A 86 1.86 2.70 6.12
N PHE A 87 1.86 3.98 5.75
CA PHE A 87 2.33 5.05 6.62
C PHE A 87 1.41 5.25 7.84
N ILE A 88 0.11 4.99 7.71
CA ILE A 88 -0.85 5.04 8.81
C ILE A 88 -0.79 3.75 9.63
N LEU A 89 -0.66 2.59 8.99
CA LEU A 89 -0.61 1.30 9.68
C LEU A 89 0.66 1.13 10.53
N LEU A 90 1.81 1.60 10.05
CA LEU A 90 3.08 1.43 10.75
C LEU A 90 3.11 1.97 12.20
N PRO A 91 2.66 3.21 12.49
CA PRO A 91 2.55 3.66 13.87
C PRO A 91 1.48 2.89 14.65
N LEU A 92 0.35 2.55 14.03
CA LEU A 92 -0.69 1.74 14.69
C LEU A 92 -0.15 0.38 15.13
N ASP A 93 0.61 -0.30 14.27
CA ASP A 93 1.23 -1.59 14.57
C ASP A 93 2.32 -1.46 15.62
N LEU A 94 3.11 -0.38 15.57
CA LEU A 94 4.17 -0.16 16.54
C LEU A 94 3.64 0.04 17.97
N PHE A 95 2.55 0.78 18.13
CA PHE A 95 1.99 1.15 19.44
C PHE A 95 0.91 0.19 19.94
N CYS A 96 0.08 -0.31 19.03
CA CYS A 96 -1.15 -1.04 19.33
C CYS A 96 -1.19 -2.44 18.71
N GLY A 97 -0.17 -2.84 17.97
CA GLY A 97 -0.10 -4.13 17.31
C GLY A 97 1.16 -4.93 17.62
N TYR A 98 1.28 -6.05 16.92
CA TYR A 98 2.40 -6.97 17.02
C TYR A 98 3.23 -6.90 15.74
N LEU A 99 4.46 -6.37 15.83
CA LEU A 99 5.33 -6.26 14.64
C LEU A 99 5.70 -7.63 14.04
N ASP A 100 5.63 -8.69 14.85
CA ASP A 100 5.83 -10.07 14.43
C ASP A 100 4.62 -10.66 13.69
N GLU A 101 3.46 -10.00 13.74
CA GLU A 101 2.26 -10.42 13.03
C GLU A 101 2.28 -9.93 11.58
N LEU A 102 2.91 -10.72 10.70
CA LEU A 102 3.02 -10.44 9.26
C LEU A 102 1.67 -10.14 8.57
N ARG A 103 0.56 -10.61 9.15
CA ARG A 103 -0.79 -10.44 8.62
C ARG A 103 -1.19 -8.98 8.46
N THR A 104 -0.81 -8.12 9.40
CA THR A 104 -1.22 -6.70 9.37
C THR A 104 -0.58 -5.94 8.20
N ASN A 105 0.50 -6.49 7.65
CA ASN A 105 1.24 -5.90 6.53
C ASN A 105 0.86 -6.46 5.16
N TYR A 106 -0.14 -7.36 5.06
CA TYR A 106 -0.55 -7.97 3.79
C TYR A 106 -1.06 -6.97 2.75
N GLU A 107 -1.54 -5.80 3.18
CA GLU A 107 -1.97 -4.75 2.27
C GLU A 107 -0.79 -3.90 1.75
N VAL A 108 0.23 -3.71 2.60
CA VAL A 108 1.38 -2.84 2.30
C VAL A 108 2.42 -3.56 1.45
N TYR A 109 2.69 -4.84 1.72
CA TYR A 109 3.70 -5.63 1.00
C TYR A 109 3.51 -5.68 -0.53
N PRO A 110 2.33 -6.02 -1.09
CA PRO A 110 2.16 -6.08 -2.53
C PRO A 110 2.31 -4.70 -3.18
N VAL A 111 1.82 -3.64 -2.53
CA VAL A 111 1.99 -2.26 -3.01
C VAL A 111 3.47 -1.88 -3.04
N ALA A 112 4.20 -2.19 -1.96
CA ALA A 112 5.62 -1.91 -1.85
C ALA A 112 6.44 -2.66 -2.91
N LEU A 113 6.15 -3.95 -3.10
CA LEU A 113 6.79 -4.78 -4.11
C LEU A 113 6.56 -4.25 -5.52
N LEU A 114 5.32 -3.88 -5.86
CA LEU A 114 4.98 -3.31 -7.16
C LEU A 114 5.70 -1.97 -7.42
N LEU A 115 5.82 -1.12 -6.40
CA LEU A 115 6.57 0.14 -6.50
C LEU A 115 8.06 -0.08 -6.80
N VAL A 116 8.67 -1.11 -6.20
CA VAL A 116 10.07 -1.50 -6.46
C VAL A 116 10.23 -2.08 -7.86
N VAL A 117 9.35 -3.02 -8.25
CA VAL A 117 9.35 -3.61 -9.60
C VAL A 117 9.21 -2.51 -10.66
N PHE A 118 8.39 -1.49 -10.41
CA PHE A 118 8.28 -0.33 -11.30
C PHE A 118 9.59 0.47 -11.39
N THR A 119 10.24 0.75 -10.26
CA THR A 119 11.57 1.42 -10.26
C THR A 119 12.60 0.61 -11.04
N LEU A 120 12.65 -0.71 -10.83
CA LEU A 120 13.61 -1.59 -11.48
C LEU A 120 13.33 -1.72 -12.98
N GLY A 121 12.06 -1.87 -13.37
CA GLY A 121 11.64 -1.92 -14.77
C GLY A 121 11.97 -0.65 -15.55
N GLU A 122 11.86 0.53 -14.91
CA GLU A 122 12.29 1.79 -15.51
C GLU A 122 13.82 1.85 -15.66
N LYS A 123 14.59 1.43 -14.64
CA LYS A 123 16.05 1.40 -14.70
C LYS A 123 16.60 0.45 -15.77
N ILE A 124 15.95 -0.71 -15.95
CA ILE A 124 16.31 -1.71 -16.97
C ILE A 124 15.87 -1.26 -18.38
N GLY A 125 15.02 -0.22 -18.48
CA GLY A 125 14.48 0.28 -19.75
C GLY A 125 13.31 -0.54 -20.28
N TRP A 126 12.75 -1.44 -19.46
CA TRP A 126 11.68 -2.35 -19.87
C TRP A 126 10.34 -1.63 -20.06
N MET A 127 10.07 -0.61 -19.23
CA MET A 127 8.82 0.17 -19.29
C MET A 127 8.83 1.23 -20.39
N THR A 128 10.00 1.81 -20.72
CA THR A 128 10.14 2.84 -21.76
C THR A 128 9.88 2.30 -23.17
N ALA A 129 10.12 1.01 -23.39
CA ALA A 129 9.94 0.37 -24.70
C ALA A 129 8.47 0.00 -25.00
N LYS A 130 7.68 -0.28 -23.96
CA LYS A 130 6.28 -0.69 -24.12
C LYS A 130 5.37 0.51 -24.37
N ASP A 131 5.63 1.62 -23.69
CA ASP A 131 4.84 2.86 -23.80
C ASP A 131 4.98 3.52 -25.20
N ARG A 132 6.14 3.36 -25.87
CA ARG A 132 6.30 3.80 -27.26
C ARG A 132 5.51 2.96 -28.25
N ARG A 133 5.44 1.64 -28.06
CA ARG A 133 4.71 0.76 -28.98
C ARG A 133 3.21 0.96 -28.92
N SER A 134 2.63 1.19 -27.74
CA SER A 134 1.20 1.47 -27.63
C SER A 134 0.80 2.77 -28.34
N VAL A 135 1.66 3.80 -28.29
CA VAL A 135 1.43 5.07 -28.99
C VAL A 135 1.63 4.91 -30.51
N GLU A 136 2.62 4.13 -30.95
CA GLU A 136 2.86 3.84 -32.37
C GLU A 136 1.75 2.98 -33.00
N GLU A 137 1.24 1.96 -32.28
CA GLU A 137 0.14 1.12 -32.73
C GLU A 137 -1.17 1.92 -32.83
N GLU A 138 -1.49 2.74 -31.82
CA GLU A 138 -2.70 3.58 -31.82
C GLU A 138 -2.67 4.61 -32.97
N SER A 139 -1.51 5.24 -33.21
CA SER A 139 -1.30 6.17 -34.33
C SER A 139 -1.38 5.49 -35.71
N GLN A 140 -1.01 4.22 -35.84
CA GLN A 140 -1.12 3.48 -37.10
C GLN A 140 -2.57 3.06 -37.41
N THR A 141 -3.34 2.66 -36.41
CA THR A 141 -4.76 2.36 -36.60
C THR A 141 -5.57 3.58 -37.03
N ASP A 142 -5.27 4.77 -36.51
CA ASP A 142 -6.05 5.98 -36.79
C ASP A 142 -5.86 6.50 -38.24
N HIS A 143 -4.66 6.31 -38.81
CA HIS A 143 -4.40 6.64 -40.21
C HIS A 143 -4.93 5.58 -41.20
N SER A 144 -5.09 4.33 -40.77
CA SER A 144 -5.62 3.23 -41.61
C SER A 144 -7.14 3.28 -41.80
N SER A 145 -7.88 4.03 -40.97
CA SER A 145 -9.34 4.10 -40.99
C SER A 145 -9.93 5.29 -41.74
N MET A 146 -9.11 6.13 -42.38
CA MET A 146 -9.61 7.19 -43.27
C MET A 146 -10.22 6.53 -44.53
N PRO A 147 -11.55 6.53 -44.71
CA PRO A 147 -12.17 5.99 -45.90
C PRO A 147 -11.73 6.83 -47.09
N SER A 148 -11.30 6.20 -48.16
CA SER A 148 -10.90 6.80 -49.44
C SER A 148 -12.05 7.48 -50.21
N GLN A 149 -13.03 8.03 -49.51
CA GLN A 149 -14.22 8.68 -50.08
C GLN A 149 -14.05 10.19 -50.22
N VAL A 150 -13.00 10.66 -50.92
CA VAL A 150 -12.94 12.06 -51.42
C VAL A 150 -12.10 12.11 -52.70
N LEU A 151 -12.46 11.32 -53.73
CA LEU A 151 -11.96 11.50 -55.09
C LEU A 151 -13.06 11.08 -56.08
N GLU A 152 -14.17 11.82 -56.10
CA GLU A 152 -15.06 11.94 -57.27
C GLU A 152 -15.48 13.40 -57.44
#